data_AF-A0A3D2VQX0-F1
#
_entry.id   AF-A0A3D2VQX0-F1
#
_cell.length_a   1.000
_cell.length_b   1.000
_cell.length_c   1.000
_cell.angle_alpha   90.00
_cell.angle_beta   90.00
_cell.angle_gamma   90.00
#
_symmetry.space_group_name_H-M   'P 1'
#
loop_
_entity.id
_entity.type
_entity.pdbx_description
1 polymer ?
#
loop_
_entity_poly.entity_id
_entity_poly.type
_entity_poly.pdbx_seq_one_letter_code
_entity_poly.pdbx_strand_id
1 'polypeptide(L)'
;PLVVRPSYVLGGRAMEIVHAEEDLLRYMREAVQVSNDSPVLLDRFLNDAVEVDVDALSDGREVVIGGIMEHIEEAGVHSGDSACSLPPFSLSPAVQDRLREQVRAMALELGVIGLMNTQFAIQGEAVYVLEVNPRASRTVPYVSKATGRPLAKIAARCMVGKSLAEQQVSGEVIPAYYSVKEAVFPFVKFPGVDPLLGPEMKSTGEVMGVGRSFGEAFAKAQLGAGDQLPRGGRAFISVRDADKPKAVEVARELERLGFALVATKGTAAALRAGGLRCETVQKVAEGRPHIVDMIKNEQVQLIVNTTEGKQAIADSFSIRREALMRKISYTTTIAAARATCQALREIDNESVSCLQDLHRELHA
;
A
#
# COMPACT_ATOMS: atom_id res chain seq x y z
N PRO A 1 -9.70 -0.90 -18.08
CA PRO A 1 -10.03 0.20 -17.14
C PRO A 1 -9.12 1.41 -17.41
N LEU A 2 -9.61 2.59 -17.05
CA LEU A 2 -8.96 3.88 -17.27
C LEU A 2 -8.91 4.63 -15.95
N VAL A 3 -7.79 5.28 -15.64
CA VAL A 3 -7.68 6.21 -14.51
C VAL A 3 -7.94 7.61 -15.03
N VAL A 4 -8.95 8.27 -14.48
CA VAL A 4 -9.23 9.67 -14.80
C VAL A 4 -8.63 10.53 -13.71
N ARG A 5 -7.74 11.45 -14.09
CA ARG A 5 -6.95 12.26 -13.16
C ARG A 5 -7.10 13.76 -13.44
N PRO A 6 -7.63 14.55 -12.48
CA PRO A 6 -7.57 16.00 -12.56
C PRO A 6 -6.13 16.51 -12.48
N SER A 7 -5.86 17.67 -13.09
CA SER A 7 -4.57 18.35 -12.95
C SER A 7 -4.49 19.18 -11.67
N TYR A 8 -3.26 19.43 -11.17
CA TYR A 8 -2.97 20.28 -10.01
C TYR A 8 -3.69 19.87 -8.70
N VAL A 9 -3.97 18.59 -8.52
CA VAL A 9 -4.50 18.03 -7.27
C VAL A 9 -3.43 17.23 -6.52
N LEU A 10 -3.56 17.20 -5.20
CA LEU A 10 -2.76 16.38 -4.30
C LEU A 10 -3.69 15.37 -3.62
N GLY A 11 -3.18 14.19 -3.25
CA GLY A 11 -3.95 13.18 -2.53
C GLY A 11 -4.93 12.40 -3.41
N GLY A 12 -4.79 12.45 -4.74
CA GLY A 12 -5.70 11.77 -5.65
C GLY A 12 -7.12 12.32 -5.66
N ARG A 13 -7.30 13.59 -5.27
CA ARG A 13 -8.62 14.21 -5.15
C ARG A 13 -9.40 14.08 -6.46
N ALA A 14 -10.61 13.52 -6.36
CA ALA A 14 -11.48 13.23 -7.50
C ALA A 14 -10.84 12.35 -8.59
N MET A 15 -9.86 11.50 -8.27
CA MET A 15 -9.41 10.44 -9.18
C MET A 15 -10.40 9.27 -9.13
N GLU A 16 -10.72 8.70 -10.29
CA GLU A 16 -11.62 7.54 -10.38
C GLU A 16 -11.07 6.51 -11.39
N ILE A 17 -11.24 5.22 -11.07
CA ILE A 17 -11.00 4.13 -12.01
C ILE A 17 -12.32 3.82 -12.72
N VAL A 18 -12.34 4.03 -14.02
CA VAL A 18 -13.50 3.89 -14.91
C VAL A 18 -13.38 2.58 -15.68
N HIS A 19 -14.47 1.80 -15.68
CA HIS A 19 -14.53 0.49 -16.35
C HIS A 19 -15.41 0.49 -17.60
N ALA A 20 -16.42 1.37 -17.68
CA ALA A 20 -17.32 1.50 -18.82
C ALA A 20 -17.47 2.96 -19.29
N GLU A 21 -17.94 3.15 -20.51
CA GLU A 21 -18.19 4.49 -21.08
C GLU A 21 -19.16 5.33 -20.23
N GLU A 22 -20.20 4.70 -19.69
CA GLU A 22 -21.19 5.34 -18.81
C GLU A 22 -20.54 5.94 -17.55
N ASP A 23 -19.52 5.28 -17.00
CA ASP A 23 -18.77 5.76 -15.85
C ASP A 23 -17.99 7.03 -16.21
N LEU A 24 -17.40 7.07 -17.40
CA LEU A 24 -16.61 8.21 -17.88
C LEU A 24 -17.52 9.41 -18.14
N LEU A 25 -18.67 9.20 -18.79
CA LEU A 25 -19.65 10.26 -19.04
C LEU A 25 -20.22 10.84 -17.74
N ARG A 26 -20.42 9.99 -16.73
CA ARG A 26 -20.81 10.45 -15.39
C ARG A 26 -19.71 11.28 -14.75
N TYR A 27 -18.48 10.78 -14.73
CA TYR A 27 -17.32 11.48 -14.19
C TYR A 27 -17.15 12.86 -14.85
N MET A 28 -17.22 12.93 -16.17
CA MET A 28 -17.04 14.19 -16.92
C MET A 28 -18.12 15.24 -16.60
N ARG A 29 -19.32 14.82 -16.19
CA ARG A 29 -20.41 15.72 -15.77
C ARG A 29 -20.29 16.17 -14.32
N GLU A 30 -19.88 15.27 -13.42
CA GLU A 30 -19.92 15.48 -11.97
C GLU A 30 -18.60 16.02 -11.41
N ALA A 31 -17.45 15.54 -11.89
CA ALA A 31 -16.14 15.72 -11.25
C ALA A 31 -15.23 16.76 -11.92
N VAL A 32 -15.45 17.08 -13.20
CA VAL A 32 -14.62 18.06 -13.94
C VAL A 32 -14.73 19.48 -13.37
N GLN A 33 -15.76 19.77 -12.56
CA GLN A 33 -15.89 21.04 -11.84
C GLN A 33 -14.76 21.29 -10.82
N VAL A 34 -14.00 20.25 -10.46
CA VAL A 34 -12.88 20.33 -9.50
C VAL A 34 -11.56 20.71 -10.20
N SER A 35 -11.49 20.56 -11.53
CA SER A 35 -10.32 21.01 -12.30
C SER A 35 -10.48 22.49 -12.64
N ASN A 36 -9.46 23.29 -12.34
CA ASN A 36 -9.29 24.61 -12.97
C ASN A 36 -9.18 24.42 -14.52
N ASP A 37 -8.98 25.46 -15.32
CA ASP A 37 -8.85 25.41 -16.81
C ASP A 37 -7.75 24.45 -17.37
N SER A 38 -7.16 23.62 -16.53
CA SER A 38 -6.21 22.56 -16.83
C SER A 38 -6.88 21.27 -17.35
N PRO A 39 -6.15 20.49 -18.18
CA PRO A 39 -6.68 19.27 -18.78
C PRO A 39 -6.88 18.15 -17.74
N VAL A 40 -7.80 17.23 -18.06
CA VAL A 40 -7.97 15.96 -17.34
C VAL A 40 -7.17 14.89 -18.06
N LEU A 41 -6.34 14.14 -17.34
CA LEU A 41 -5.56 13.05 -17.90
C LEU A 41 -6.39 11.75 -17.91
N LEU A 42 -6.22 11.00 -19.00
CA LEU A 42 -6.85 9.71 -19.21
C LEU A 42 -5.75 8.66 -19.40
N ASP A 43 -5.47 7.90 -18.35
CA ASP A 43 -4.38 6.92 -18.33
C ASP A 43 -4.91 5.50 -18.36
N ARG A 44 -4.22 4.60 -19.05
CA ARG A 44 -4.53 3.17 -18.97
C ARG A 44 -4.23 2.68 -17.56
N PHE A 45 -5.23 2.09 -16.89
CA PHE A 45 -5.01 1.49 -15.58
C PHE A 45 -4.11 0.25 -15.68
N LEU A 46 -3.06 0.21 -14.87
CA LEU A 46 -2.08 -0.86 -14.82
C LEU A 46 -2.49 -1.90 -13.77
N ASN A 47 -3.25 -2.91 -14.21
CA ASN A 47 -3.67 -4.01 -13.33
C ASN A 47 -2.46 -4.80 -12.80
N ASP A 48 -2.57 -5.26 -11.54
CA ASP A 48 -1.58 -6.12 -10.87
C ASP A 48 -0.15 -5.52 -10.87
N ALA A 49 -0.04 -4.19 -10.87
CA ALA A 49 1.26 -3.50 -10.83
C ALA A 49 1.65 -3.14 -9.39
N VAL A 50 2.93 -3.32 -9.07
CA VAL A 50 3.51 -2.88 -7.79
C VAL A 50 3.79 -1.38 -7.88
N GLU A 51 3.28 -0.59 -6.94
CA GLU A 51 3.60 0.83 -6.87
C GLU A 51 4.88 1.07 -6.07
N VAL A 52 5.70 2.03 -6.52
CA VAL A 52 6.99 2.34 -5.91
C VAL A 52 7.16 3.84 -5.79
N ASP A 53 7.49 4.31 -4.60
CA ASP A 53 7.95 5.68 -4.35
C ASP A 53 9.48 5.71 -4.27
N VAL A 54 10.10 6.70 -4.89
CA VAL A 54 11.53 6.99 -4.73
C VAL A 54 11.72 8.44 -4.34
N ASP A 55 12.23 8.67 -3.14
CA ASP A 55 12.66 10.00 -2.71
C ASP A 55 14.15 10.19 -3.05
N ALA A 56 14.51 11.35 -3.59
CA ALA A 56 15.87 11.69 -3.99
C ALA A 56 16.23 13.13 -3.65
N LEU A 57 17.54 13.36 -3.49
CA LEU A 57 18.15 14.67 -3.30
C LEU A 57 18.92 15.05 -4.57
N SER A 58 18.85 16.32 -4.96
CA SER A 58 19.74 16.86 -5.99
C SER A 58 20.25 18.25 -5.63
N ASP A 59 21.47 18.57 -6.05
CA ASP A 59 22.02 19.93 -6.02
C ASP A 59 22.12 20.56 -7.42
N GLY A 60 21.42 19.98 -8.40
CA GLY A 60 21.45 20.38 -9.82
C GLY A 60 22.63 19.78 -10.61
N ARG A 61 23.56 19.07 -9.97
CA ARG A 61 24.67 18.35 -10.65
C ARG A 61 24.71 16.88 -10.28
N GLU A 62 24.60 16.60 -9.00
CA GLU A 62 24.55 15.25 -8.46
C GLU A 62 23.14 14.91 -7.98
N VAL A 63 22.83 13.61 -8.00
CA VAL A 63 21.56 13.07 -7.52
C VAL A 63 21.84 11.88 -6.63
N VAL A 64 21.36 11.96 -5.40
CA VAL A 64 21.50 10.93 -4.38
C VAL A 64 20.12 10.37 -4.05
N ILE A 65 19.98 9.06 -4.18
CA ILE A 65 18.76 8.34 -3.79
C ILE A 65 18.63 8.42 -2.27
N GLY A 66 17.49 8.92 -1.81
CA GLY A 66 17.12 8.96 -0.40
C GLY A 66 16.59 7.61 0.07
N GLY A 67 15.69 7.00 -0.69
CA GLY A 67 15.19 5.65 -0.45
C GLY A 67 14.19 5.20 -1.50
N ILE A 68 14.18 3.90 -1.79
CA ILE A 68 13.21 3.22 -2.65
C ILE A 68 12.21 2.51 -1.75
N MET A 69 10.93 2.79 -1.93
CA MET A 69 9.84 2.28 -1.11
C MET A 69 8.88 1.48 -1.97
N GLU A 70 8.77 0.18 -1.70
CA GLU A 70 7.82 -0.70 -2.38
C GLU A 70 6.50 -0.71 -1.62
N HIS A 71 5.39 -0.42 -2.29
CA HIS A 71 4.07 -0.49 -1.66
C HIS A 71 3.62 -1.94 -1.49
N ILE A 72 2.82 -2.18 -0.45
CA ILE A 72 2.18 -3.48 -0.23
C ILE A 72 0.94 -3.58 -1.13
N GLU A 73 0.09 -2.55 -1.14
CA GLU A 73 -1.04 -2.46 -2.05
C GLU A 73 -0.59 -2.25 -3.50
N GLU A 74 -1.42 -2.74 -4.44
CA GLU A 74 -1.19 -2.56 -5.87
C GLU A 74 -1.50 -1.12 -6.32
N ALA A 75 -0.90 -0.72 -7.45
CA ALA A 75 -1.18 0.55 -8.10
C ALA A 75 -2.69 0.70 -8.34
N GLY A 76 -3.25 1.83 -7.90
CA GLY A 76 -4.70 2.06 -7.85
C GLY A 76 -5.24 2.23 -6.44
N VAL A 77 -4.50 1.79 -5.43
CA VAL A 77 -4.60 2.34 -4.08
C VAL A 77 -3.63 3.50 -3.97
N HIS A 78 -4.10 4.64 -3.50
CA HIS A 78 -3.28 5.84 -3.40
C HIS A 78 -2.07 5.63 -2.46
N SER A 79 -0.88 6.07 -2.87
CA SER A 79 0.38 5.93 -2.10
C SER A 79 0.35 6.42 -0.64
N GLY A 80 -0.58 7.34 -0.33
CA GLY A 80 -0.81 7.85 1.03
C GLY A 80 -1.62 6.92 1.92
N ASP A 81 -2.39 6.02 1.33
CA ASP A 81 -3.17 4.99 2.02
C ASP A 81 -2.49 3.62 1.95
N SER A 82 -1.59 3.41 0.98
CA SER A 82 -0.80 2.17 0.90
C SER A 82 0.22 2.08 2.03
N ALA A 83 0.38 0.89 2.57
CA ALA A 83 1.56 0.55 3.35
C ALA A 83 2.78 0.46 2.42
N CYS A 84 3.97 0.73 2.92
CA CYS A 84 5.19 0.60 2.12
C CYS A 84 6.41 0.13 2.91
N SER A 85 7.31 -0.56 2.24
CA SER A 85 8.54 -1.13 2.80
C SER A 85 9.79 -0.42 2.28
N LEU A 86 10.72 -0.15 3.19
CA LEU A 86 12.09 0.26 2.90
C LEU A 86 13.04 -0.66 3.69
N PRO A 87 13.93 -1.42 3.03
CA PRO A 87 14.05 -1.54 1.57
C PRO A 87 12.85 -2.27 0.93
N PRO A 88 12.76 -2.29 -0.43
CA PRO A 88 11.81 -3.15 -1.15
C PRO A 88 11.92 -4.60 -0.70
N PHE A 89 10.78 -5.29 -0.54
CA PHE A 89 10.70 -6.65 -0.01
C PHE A 89 10.54 -7.72 -1.09
N SER A 90 10.15 -7.34 -2.31
CA SER A 90 9.96 -8.27 -3.44
C SER A 90 10.54 -7.81 -4.77
N LEU A 91 10.84 -6.52 -4.95
CA LEU A 91 11.43 -6.01 -6.20
C LEU A 91 12.82 -6.57 -6.47
N SER A 92 13.06 -7.03 -7.71
CA SER A 92 14.37 -7.51 -8.14
C SER A 92 15.43 -6.39 -8.12
N PRO A 93 16.71 -6.69 -7.84
CA PRO A 93 17.78 -5.70 -7.90
C PRO A 93 17.86 -4.97 -9.25
N ALA A 94 17.61 -5.69 -10.35
CA ALA A 94 17.62 -5.12 -11.70
C ALA A 94 16.53 -4.05 -11.91
N VAL A 95 15.32 -4.27 -11.38
CA VAL A 95 14.26 -3.25 -11.41
C VAL A 95 14.65 -2.06 -10.54
N GLN A 96 15.20 -2.30 -9.35
CA GLN A 96 15.64 -1.22 -8.46
C GLN A 96 16.73 -0.36 -9.11
N ASP A 97 17.69 -0.95 -9.81
CA ASP A 97 18.75 -0.20 -10.51
C ASP A 97 18.19 0.67 -11.64
N ARG A 98 17.23 0.15 -12.41
CA ARG A 98 16.53 0.93 -13.44
C ARG A 98 15.74 2.09 -12.84
N LEU A 99 15.11 1.91 -11.67
CA LEU A 99 14.45 3.00 -10.96
C LEU A 99 15.46 4.08 -10.58
N ARG A 100 16.63 3.70 -10.04
CA ARG A 100 17.70 4.66 -9.71
C ARG A 100 18.17 5.44 -10.94
N GLU A 101 18.39 4.76 -12.07
CA GLU A 101 18.79 5.41 -13.32
C GLU A 101 17.76 6.43 -13.80
N GLN A 102 16.48 6.03 -13.87
CA GLN A 102 15.40 6.90 -14.32
C GLN A 102 15.20 8.10 -13.39
N VAL A 103 15.27 7.91 -12.06
CA VAL A 103 15.19 9.00 -11.09
C VAL A 103 16.33 10.01 -11.28
N ARG A 104 17.57 9.54 -11.50
CA ARG A 104 18.70 10.45 -11.75
C ARG A 104 18.51 11.24 -13.04
N ALA A 105 18.11 10.58 -14.12
CA ALA A 105 17.87 11.23 -15.40
C ALA A 105 16.78 12.31 -15.29
N MET A 106 15.65 11.98 -14.66
CA MET A 106 14.55 12.93 -14.46
C MET A 106 14.93 14.11 -13.57
N ALA A 107 15.66 13.87 -12.47
CA ALA A 107 16.08 14.96 -11.58
C ALA A 107 16.98 15.98 -12.30
N LEU A 108 17.91 15.51 -13.14
CA LEU A 108 18.80 16.38 -13.92
C LEU A 108 18.05 17.12 -15.02
N GLU A 109 17.21 16.42 -15.79
CA GLU A 109 16.42 17.02 -16.88
C GLU A 109 15.46 18.10 -16.37
N LEU A 110 14.81 17.85 -15.22
CA LEU A 110 13.89 18.80 -14.60
C LEU A 110 14.60 19.93 -13.84
N GLY A 111 15.94 19.93 -13.76
CA GLY A 111 16.71 20.96 -13.06
C GLY A 111 16.43 21.01 -11.56
N VAL A 112 16.19 19.85 -10.92
CA VAL A 112 15.84 19.77 -9.51
C VAL A 112 17.01 20.26 -8.62
N ILE A 113 16.69 21.14 -7.67
CA ILE A 113 17.58 21.52 -6.56
C ILE A 113 16.80 21.35 -5.26
N GLY A 114 17.23 20.44 -4.39
CA GLY A 114 16.55 20.07 -3.16
C GLY A 114 16.00 18.64 -3.21
N LEU A 115 14.72 18.48 -2.92
CA LEU A 115 14.03 17.17 -2.87
C LEU A 115 13.22 16.93 -4.14
N MET A 116 13.18 15.68 -4.55
CA MET A 116 12.25 15.15 -5.55
C MET A 116 11.69 13.82 -5.07
N ASN A 117 10.44 13.56 -5.42
CA ASN A 117 9.80 12.27 -5.29
C ASN A 117 9.35 11.80 -6.67
N THR A 118 9.49 10.51 -6.95
CA THR A 118 8.99 9.90 -8.18
C THR A 118 8.18 8.67 -7.85
N GLN A 119 7.02 8.54 -8.48
CA GLN A 119 6.14 7.39 -8.36
C GLN A 119 6.20 6.55 -9.63
N PHE A 120 6.29 5.24 -9.45
CA PHE A 120 6.35 4.26 -10.53
C PHE A 120 5.33 3.16 -10.31
N ALA A 121 4.92 2.53 -11.41
CA ALA A 121 4.22 1.25 -11.41
C ALA A 121 5.07 0.20 -12.13
N ILE A 122 5.22 -0.96 -11.50
CA ILE A 122 6.05 -2.07 -11.98
C ILE A 122 5.14 -3.23 -12.38
N GLN A 123 5.19 -3.63 -13.65
CA GLN A 123 4.43 -4.77 -14.16
C GLN A 123 5.38 -5.80 -14.77
N GLY A 124 5.67 -6.86 -14.03
CA GLY A 124 6.79 -7.76 -14.36
C GLY A 124 8.12 -7.00 -14.29
N GLU A 125 8.84 -6.95 -15.40
CA GLU A 125 10.10 -6.17 -15.53
C GLU A 125 9.86 -4.77 -16.14
N ALA A 126 8.63 -4.43 -16.53
CA ALA A 126 8.34 -3.13 -17.12
C ALA A 126 8.18 -2.05 -16.02
N VAL A 127 8.88 -0.93 -16.18
CA VAL A 127 8.84 0.23 -15.29
C VAL A 127 8.06 1.34 -15.98
N TYR A 128 6.94 1.76 -15.39
CA TYR A 128 6.12 2.86 -15.85
C TYR A 128 6.25 4.04 -14.88
N VAL A 129 6.49 5.24 -15.39
CA VAL A 129 6.49 6.47 -14.58
C VAL A 129 5.05 6.92 -14.40
N LEU A 130 4.61 7.12 -13.15
CA LEU A 130 3.29 7.63 -12.82
C LEU A 130 3.31 9.16 -12.72
N GLU A 131 4.22 9.70 -11.91
CA GLU A 131 4.41 11.14 -11.75
C GLU A 131 5.76 11.48 -11.11
N VAL A 132 6.19 12.73 -11.30
CA VAL A 132 7.34 13.32 -10.61
C VAL A 132 6.87 14.53 -9.83
N ASN A 133 7.22 14.56 -8.55
CA ASN A 133 6.96 15.65 -7.63
C ASN A 133 8.29 16.36 -7.32
N PRO A 134 8.62 17.51 -7.95
CA PRO A 134 9.86 18.25 -7.72
C PRO A 134 9.80 19.07 -6.42
N ARG A 135 9.50 18.39 -5.32
CA ARG A 135 9.31 18.94 -3.97
C ARG A 135 9.49 17.84 -2.94
N ALA A 136 9.45 18.23 -1.65
CA ALA A 136 9.31 17.26 -0.57
C ALA A 136 7.98 16.49 -0.68
N SER A 137 8.06 15.17 -0.56
CA SER A 137 6.92 14.26 -0.38
C SER A 137 6.62 14.04 1.10
N ARG A 138 5.47 13.42 1.40
CA ARG A 138 5.11 13.02 2.76
C ARG A 138 5.98 11.89 3.31
N THR A 139 6.66 11.13 2.45
CA THR A 139 7.51 9.99 2.83
C THR A 139 8.90 10.40 3.32
N VAL A 140 9.33 11.64 3.06
CA VAL A 140 10.65 12.16 3.47
C VAL A 140 10.97 11.94 4.96
N PRO A 141 10.07 12.20 5.92
CA PRO A 141 10.32 11.91 7.33
C PRO A 141 10.52 10.42 7.60
N TYR A 142 9.68 9.55 7.04
CA TYR A 142 9.80 8.09 7.16
C TYR A 142 11.14 7.60 6.58
N VAL A 143 11.51 8.02 5.36
CA VAL A 143 12.80 7.67 4.74
C VAL A 143 13.97 8.19 5.60
N SER A 144 13.86 9.41 6.12
CA SER A 144 14.91 9.98 6.98
C SER A 144 15.09 9.20 8.28
N LYS A 145 14.01 8.63 8.82
CA LYS A 145 14.05 7.79 10.02
C LYS A 145 14.60 6.41 9.73
N ALA A 146 14.22 5.80 8.60
CA ALA A 146 14.73 4.49 8.20
C ALA A 146 16.23 4.51 7.85
N THR A 147 16.71 5.58 7.21
CA THR A 147 18.08 5.68 6.69
C THR A 147 19.04 6.46 7.58
N GLY A 148 18.57 7.03 8.69
CA GLY A 148 19.35 7.94 9.52
C GLY A 148 19.78 9.25 8.84
N ARG A 149 19.40 9.47 7.57
CA ARG A 149 19.81 10.62 6.78
C ARG A 149 18.74 11.72 6.85
N PRO A 150 19.03 12.92 7.38
CA PRO A 150 18.04 13.99 7.50
C PRO A 150 17.80 14.69 6.15
N LEU A 151 17.08 14.02 5.23
CA LEU A 151 16.93 14.43 3.84
C LEU A 151 16.46 15.89 3.71
N ALA A 152 15.46 16.30 4.47
CA ALA A 152 14.95 17.68 4.44
C ALA A 152 16.01 18.73 4.83
N LYS A 153 16.90 18.42 5.79
CA LYS A 153 18.00 19.33 6.16
C LYS A 153 19.04 19.43 5.06
N ILE A 154 19.34 18.31 4.40
CA ILE A 154 20.31 18.26 3.31
C ILE A 154 19.78 19.05 2.10
N ALA A 155 18.53 18.80 1.73
CA ALA A 155 17.84 19.48 0.63
C ALA A 155 17.77 20.99 0.85
N ALA A 156 17.41 21.43 2.06
CA ALA A 156 17.36 22.85 2.40
C ALA A 156 18.72 23.54 2.21
N ARG A 157 19.82 22.85 2.52
CA ARG A 157 21.18 23.35 2.31
C ARG A 157 21.56 23.39 0.82
N CYS A 158 21.14 22.39 0.03
CA CYS A 158 21.29 22.42 -1.44
C CYS A 158 20.59 23.64 -2.04
N MET A 159 19.35 23.92 -1.61
CA MET A 159 18.56 25.06 -2.10
C MET A 159 19.18 26.43 -1.81
N VAL A 160 20.04 26.55 -0.78
CA VAL A 160 20.80 27.78 -0.47
C VAL A 160 22.24 27.76 -0.97
N GLY A 161 22.57 26.82 -1.88
CA GLY A 161 23.83 26.80 -2.61
C GLY A 161 24.92 25.91 -2.01
N LYS A 162 24.65 25.10 -0.97
CA LYS A 162 25.60 24.13 -0.43
C LYS A 162 25.41 22.76 -1.08
N SER A 163 26.33 22.38 -1.96
CA SER A 163 26.31 21.13 -2.73
C SER A 163 26.25 19.87 -1.85
N LEU A 164 25.84 18.74 -2.44
CA LEU A 164 25.85 17.44 -1.76
C LEU A 164 27.27 17.04 -1.34
N ALA A 165 28.27 17.31 -2.20
CA ALA A 165 29.68 17.10 -1.92
C ALA A 165 30.18 17.91 -0.70
N GLU A 166 29.86 19.21 -0.60
CA GLU A 166 30.22 20.05 0.56
C GLU A 166 29.51 19.62 1.85
N GLN A 167 28.39 18.90 1.73
CA GLN A 167 27.68 18.29 2.84
C GLN A 167 28.17 16.87 3.17
N GLN A 168 29.14 16.34 2.42
CA GLN A 168 29.63 14.96 2.52
C GLN A 168 28.51 13.93 2.35
N VAL A 169 27.55 14.24 1.47
CA VAL A 169 26.42 13.36 1.16
C VAL A 169 26.70 12.69 -0.18
N SER A 170 26.99 11.40 -0.13
CA SER A 170 27.20 10.56 -1.31
C SER A 170 26.55 9.20 -1.11
N GLY A 171 26.22 8.53 -2.23
CA GLY A 171 25.68 7.18 -2.23
C GLY A 171 24.30 7.05 -1.57
N GLU A 172 23.66 5.91 -1.79
CA GLU A 172 22.40 5.52 -1.14
C GLU A 172 22.69 4.80 0.17
N VAL A 173 21.86 5.02 1.19
CA VAL A 173 21.92 4.24 2.45
C VAL A 173 20.85 3.17 2.37
N ILE A 174 21.26 1.91 2.40
CA ILE A 174 20.36 0.75 2.39
C ILE A 174 20.47 0.07 3.77
N PRO A 175 19.47 0.24 4.66
CA PRO A 175 19.50 -0.40 5.98
C PRO A 175 19.50 -1.92 5.92
N ALA A 176 20.18 -2.57 6.87
CA ALA A 176 20.14 -4.03 7.06
C ALA A 176 18.91 -4.53 7.84
N TYR A 177 17.94 -3.64 8.08
CA TYR A 177 16.67 -3.90 8.72
C TYR A 177 15.52 -3.38 7.85
N TYR A 178 14.34 -3.95 8.02
CA TYR A 178 13.13 -3.49 7.36
C TYR A 178 12.46 -2.42 8.19
N SER A 179 12.08 -1.33 7.52
CA SER A 179 11.19 -0.30 8.02
C SER A 179 9.91 -0.34 7.21
N VAL A 180 8.76 -0.53 7.84
CA VAL A 180 7.46 -0.57 7.15
C VAL A 180 6.57 0.55 7.67
N LYS A 181 6.07 1.37 6.76
CA LYS A 181 5.09 2.43 7.05
C LYS A 181 3.69 1.85 6.83
N GLU A 182 2.80 2.06 7.79
CA GLU A 182 1.36 1.74 7.68
C GLU A 182 0.52 3.00 7.89
N ALA A 183 -0.60 3.11 7.19
CA ALA A 183 -1.53 4.22 7.23
C ALA A 183 -2.59 4.06 8.36
N VAL A 184 -2.98 5.19 8.97
CA VAL A 184 -4.01 5.24 10.01
C VAL A 184 -5.26 5.93 9.48
N PHE A 185 -6.37 5.20 9.49
CA PHE A 185 -7.62 5.61 8.86
C PHE A 185 -8.67 6.15 9.84
N PRO A 186 -9.45 7.17 9.46
CA PRO A 186 -10.49 7.75 10.30
C PRO A 186 -11.85 7.03 10.17
N PHE A 187 -11.94 5.90 9.47
CA PHE A 187 -13.23 5.27 9.11
C PHE A 187 -14.17 5.03 10.30
N VAL A 188 -13.63 4.68 11.48
CA VAL A 188 -14.43 4.47 12.70
C VAL A 188 -15.20 5.73 13.14
N LYS A 189 -14.74 6.92 12.74
CA LYS A 189 -15.41 8.20 13.00
C LYS A 189 -16.58 8.46 12.05
N PHE A 190 -16.67 7.72 10.94
CA PHE A 190 -17.63 7.93 9.86
C PHE A 190 -18.30 6.59 9.44
N PRO A 191 -19.15 5.99 10.30
CA PRO A 191 -19.70 4.64 10.07
C PRO A 191 -20.61 4.51 8.84
N GLY A 192 -21.06 5.63 8.26
CA GLY A 192 -21.81 5.67 7.01
C GLY A 192 -20.94 5.61 5.75
N VAL A 193 -19.61 5.67 5.90
CA VAL A 193 -18.65 5.64 4.79
C VAL A 193 -18.10 4.22 4.64
N ASP A 194 -17.92 3.80 3.40
CA ASP A 194 -17.32 2.52 3.06
C ASP A 194 -15.81 2.51 3.36
N PRO A 195 -15.31 1.65 4.27
CA PRO A 195 -13.89 1.56 4.58
C PRO A 195 -13.16 0.72 3.52
N LEU A 196 -13.14 1.25 2.31
CA LEU A 196 -12.50 0.68 1.13
C LEU A 196 -11.41 1.63 0.62
N LEU A 197 -10.26 1.05 0.28
CA LEU A 197 -9.14 1.76 -0.31
C LEU A 197 -9.40 2.05 -1.80
N GLY A 198 -8.75 3.08 -2.33
CA GLY A 198 -8.90 3.47 -3.74
C GLY A 198 -7.90 4.55 -4.15
N PRO A 199 -8.12 5.19 -5.31
CA PRO A 199 -7.16 6.13 -5.89
C PRO A 199 -7.12 7.50 -5.17
N GLU A 200 -8.06 7.78 -4.27
CA GLU A 200 -8.08 8.98 -3.43
C GLU A 200 -7.68 8.63 -2.00
N MET A 201 -6.79 9.45 -1.42
CA MET A 201 -6.27 9.31 -0.06
C MET A 201 -7.35 9.59 1.00
N LYS A 202 -7.46 8.71 2.00
CA LYS A 202 -8.39 8.83 3.13
C LYS A 202 -7.71 8.75 4.49
N SER A 203 -6.46 8.33 4.55
CA SER A 203 -5.69 8.24 5.79
C SER A 203 -5.41 9.62 6.40
N THR A 204 -5.21 9.65 7.72
CA THR A 204 -4.97 10.90 8.48
C THR A 204 -3.62 10.92 9.20
N GLY A 205 -2.96 9.77 9.28
CA GLY A 205 -1.67 9.61 9.92
C GLY A 205 -1.01 8.32 9.46
N GLU A 206 0.17 8.06 10.01
CA GLU A 206 0.97 6.89 9.68
C GLU A 206 1.76 6.44 10.92
N VAL A 207 2.16 5.17 10.91
CA VAL A 207 3.07 4.58 11.89
C VAL A 207 4.20 3.86 11.17
N MET A 208 5.28 3.57 11.90
CA MET A 208 6.45 2.89 11.37
C MET A 208 6.78 1.68 12.26
N GLY A 209 6.75 0.49 11.67
CA GLY A 209 7.28 -0.73 12.27
C GLY A 209 8.71 -1.00 11.79
N VAL A 210 9.57 -1.51 12.66
CA VAL A 210 10.95 -1.90 12.32
C VAL A 210 11.23 -3.33 12.76
N GLY A 211 11.82 -4.12 11.87
CA GLY A 211 12.13 -5.53 12.12
C GLY A 211 13.33 -6.03 11.34
N ARG A 212 13.85 -7.20 11.73
CA ARG A 212 14.92 -7.93 11.04
C ARG A 212 14.41 -8.68 9.81
N SER A 213 13.10 -8.90 9.74
CA SER A 213 12.40 -9.38 8.54
C SER A 213 11.27 -8.42 8.15
N PHE A 214 10.85 -8.48 6.88
CA PHE A 214 9.67 -7.75 6.42
C PHE A 214 8.42 -8.12 7.24
N GLY A 215 8.23 -9.41 7.53
CA GLY A 215 7.09 -9.90 8.33
C GLY A 215 7.06 -9.26 9.72
N GLU A 216 8.19 -9.22 10.42
CA GLU A 216 8.30 -8.57 11.74
C GLU A 216 8.01 -7.07 11.66
N ALA A 217 8.61 -6.38 10.68
CA ALA A 217 8.38 -4.94 10.50
C ALA A 217 6.91 -4.63 10.19
N PHE A 218 6.27 -5.43 9.32
CA PHE A 218 4.86 -5.27 8.98
C PHE A 218 3.94 -5.61 10.16
N ALA A 219 4.24 -6.66 10.94
CA ALA A 219 3.48 -6.99 12.16
C ALA A 219 3.48 -5.83 13.17
N LYS A 220 4.64 -5.20 13.37
CA LYS A 220 4.79 -4.03 14.25
C LYS A 220 4.09 -2.79 13.68
N ALA A 221 4.11 -2.60 12.36
CA ALA A 221 3.40 -1.52 11.70
C ALA A 221 1.87 -1.67 11.85
N GLN A 222 1.33 -2.88 11.61
CA GLN A 222 -0.09 -3.20 11.85
C GLN A 222 -0.49 -2.94 13.30
N LEU A 223 0.29 -3.45 14.27
CA LEU A 223 0.03 -3.23 15.68
C LEU A 223 0.05 -1.74 16.05
N GLY A 224 1.02 -0.99 15.52
CA GLY A 224 1.12 0.46 15.69
C GLY A 224 -0.09 1.20 15.11
N ALA A 225 -0.64 0.74 13.99
CA ALA A 225 -1.82 1.32 13.35
C ALA A 225 -3.13 0.99 14.10
N GLY A 226 -3.05 0.14 15.12
CA GLY A 226 -4.17 -0.27 15.96
C GLY A 226 -4.84 -1.57 15.51
N ASP A 227 -4.27 -2.28 14.53
CA ASP A 227 -4.75 -3.58 14.08
C ASP A 227 -4.06 -4.71 14.88
N GLN A 228 -4.85 -5.47 15.63
CA GLN A 228 -4.37 -6.60 16.42
C GLN A 228 -4.58 -7.88 15.62
N LEU A 229 -3.54 -8.27 14.87
CA LEU A 229 -3.57 -9.50 14.08
C LEU A 229 -3.92 -10.72 14.97
N PRO A 230 -4.84 -11.59 14.54
CA PRO A 230 -5.25 -12.75 15.32
C PRO A 230 -4.20 -13.86 15.28
N ARG A 231 -4.08 -14.65 16.35
CA ARG A 231 -3.19 -15.83 16.42
C ARG A 231 -3.81 -17.13 15.86
N GLY A 232 -5.07 -17.07 15.43
CA GLY A 232 -5.82 -18.22 14.94
C GLY A 232 -7.32 -17.95 14.93
N GLY A 233 -8.12 -18.99 14.82
CA GLY A 233 -9.58 -18.90 14.70
C GLY A 233 -10.04 -19.15 13.27
N ARG A 234 -11.06 -18.42 12.80
CA ARG A 234 -11.54 -18.54 11.41
C ARG A 234 -11.13 -17.36 10.55
N ALA A 235 -10.59 -17.65 9.37
CA ALA A 235 -10.32 -16.68 8.33
C ALA A 235 -11.43 -16.73 7.26
N PHE A 236 -12.11 -15.61 7.07
CA PHE A 236 -13.09 -15.45 5.99
C PHE A 236 -12.43 -14.92 4.73
N ILE A 237 -12.64 -15.58 3.58
CA ILE A 237 -12.04 -15.21 2.30
C ILE A 237 -13.14 -15.03 1.24
N SER A 238 -13.26 -13.83 0.69
CA SER A 238 -14.17 -13.51 -0.41
C SER A 238 -13.50 -12.51 -1.34
N VAL A 239 -13.05 -13.00 -2.49
CA VAL A 239 -12.18 -12.25 -3.42
C VAL A 239 -12.81 -12.15 -4.80
N ARG A 240 -12.42 -11.12 -5.56
CA ARG A 240 -12.75 -11.00 -7.00
C ARG A 240 -12.16 -12.16 -7.80
N ASP A 241 -12.68 -12.38 -9.00
CA ASP A 241 -12.30 -13.53 -9.82
C ASP A 241 -10.82 -13.58 -10.18
N ALA A 242 -10.23 -12.42 -10.52
CA ALA A 242 -8.80 -12.29 -10.83
C ALA A 242 -7.87 -12.71 -9.67
N ASP A 243 -8.33 -12.53 -8.42
CA ASP A 243 -7.53 -12.82 -7.24
C ASP A 243 -7.67 -14.28 -6.78
N LYS A 244 -8.61 -15.07 -7.32
CA LYS A 244 -8.86 -16.45 -6.88
C LYS A 244 -7.60 -17.34 -6.91
N PRO A 245 -6.75 -17.34 -7.94
CA PRO A 245 -5.51 -18.11 -7.92
C PRO A 245 -4.58 -17.69 -6.77
N LYS A 246 -4.41 -16.38 -6.58
CA LYS A 246 -3.59 -15.81 -5.51
C LYS A 246 -4.18 -16.08 -4.12
N ALA A 247 -5.50 -16.15 -4.01
CA ALA A 247 -6.21 -16.46 -2.77
C ALA A 247 -6.04 -17.91 -2.32
N VAL A 248 -5.83 -18.86 -3.24
CA VAL A 248 -5.47 -20.24 -2.89
C VAL A 248 -4.14 -20.29 -2.15
N GLU A 249 -3.15 -19.49 -2.58
CA GLU A 249 -1.86 -19.40 -1.90
C GLU A 249 -2.00 -18.77 -0.49
N VAL A 250 -2.73 -17.67 -0.38
CA VAL A 250 -3.01 -17.01 0.91
C VAL A 250 -3.73 -17.98 1.86
N ALA A 251 -4.78 -18.65 1.38
CA ALA A 251 -5.56 -19.58 2.18
C ALA A 251 -4.72 -20.78 2.68
N ARG A 252 -3.78 -21.27 1.85
CA ARG A 252 -2.87 -22.34 2.26
C ARG A 252 -1.95 -21.89 3.39
N GLU A 253 -1.39 -20.68 3.31
CA GLU A 253 -0.57 -20.14 4.40
C GLU A 253 -1.40 -19.92 5.67
N LEU A 254 -2.64 -19.42 5.55
CA LEU A 254 -3.55 -19.28 6.70
C LEU A 254 -3.90 -20.63 7.35
N GLU A 255 -4.14 -21.69 6.56
CA GLU A 255 -4.36 -23.04 7.09
C GLU A 255 -3.12 -23.56 7.84
N ARG A 256 -1.91 -23.31 7.30
CA ARG A 256 -0.64 -23.65 7.98
C ARG A 256 -0.43 -22.87 9.28
N LEU A 257 -0.92 -21.64 9.34
CA LEU A 257 -0.95 -20.80 10.54
C LEU A 257 -2.07 -21.18 11.52
N GLY A 258 -2.84 -22.24 11.23
CA GLY A 258 -3.86 -22.77 12.14
C GLY A 258 -5.25 -22.16 12.01
N PHE A 259 -5.51 -21.38 10.95
CA PHE A 259 -6.85 -20.84 10.70
C PHE A 259 -7.76 -21.87 10.04
N ALA A 260 -9.00 -21.97 10.53
CA ALA A 260 -10.06 -22.61 9.77
C ALA A 260 -10.58 -21.66 8.68
N LEU A 261 -10.79 -22.17 7.47
CA LEU A 261 -11.15 -21.36 6.31
C LEU A 261 -12.66 -21.34 6.09
N VAL A 262 -13.24 -20.14 5.94
CA VAL A 262 -14.62 -19.94 5.51
C VAL A 262 -14.65 -18.99 4.31
N ALA A 263 -15.46 -19.28 3.30
CA ALA A 263 -15.46 -18.46 2.08
C ALA A 263 -16.83 -18.41 1.39
N THR A 264 -17.07 -17.35 0.61
CA THR A 264 -18.25 -17.28 -0.27
C THR A 264 -18.18 -18.34 -1.36
N LYS A 265 -19.33 -18.78 -1.89
CA LYS A 265 -19.45 -19.92 -2.83
C LYS A 265 -18.36 -19.97 -3.92
N GLY A 266 -18.16 -18.88 -4.65
CA GLY A 266 -17.19 -18.81 -5.74
C GLY A 266 -15.73 -18.94 -5.28
N THR A 267 -15.38 -18.31 -4.16
CA THR A 267 -14.05 -18.44 -3.55
C THR A 267 -13.84 -19.83 -2.95
N ALA A 268 -14.83 -20.36 -2.21
CA ALA A 268 -14.79 -21.70 -1.63
C ALA A 268 -14.57 -22.80 -2.68
N ALA A 269 -15.20 -22.66 -3.85
CA ALA A 269 -14.98 -23.58 -4.97
C ALA A 269 -13.52 -23.56 -5.46
N ALA A 270 -12.93 -22.37 -5.61
CA ALA A 270 -11.52 -22.23 -5.99
C ALA A 270 -10.56 -22.81 -4.93
N LEU A 271 -10.82 -22.55 -3.64
CA LEU A 271 -10.01 -23.08 -2.54
C LEU A 271 -10.06 -24.62 -2.47
N ARG A 272 -11.25 -25.22 -2.62
CA ARG A 272 -11.43 -26.68 -2.65
C ARG A 272 -10.76 -27.32 -3.86
N ALA A 273 -10.84 -26.68 -5.03
CA ALA A 273 -10.11 -27.12 -6.22
C ALA A 273 -8.58 -27.09 -6.00
N GLY A 274 -8.10 -26.17 -5.16
CA GLY A 274 -6.70 -26.10 -4.69
C GLY A 274 -6.33 -27.08 -3.57
N GLY A 275 -7.24 -27.98 -3.18
CA GLY A 275 -7.03 -29.02 -2.17
C GLY A 275 -7.27 -28.60 -0.72
N LEU A 276 -7.81 -27.40 -0.47
CA LEU A 276 -7.99 -26.85 0.88
C LEU A 276 -9.36 -27.19 1.45
N ARG A 277 -9.42 -27.42 2.77
CA ARG A 277 -10.70 -27.57 3.49
C ARG A 277 -11.26 -26.18 3.76
N CYS A 278 -12.45 -25.91 3.22
CA CYS A 278 -13.10 -24.61 3.37
C CYS A 278 -14.61 -24.77 3.55
N GLU A 279 -15.16 -24.13 4.58
CA GLU A 279 -16.60 -23.99 4.81
C GLU A 279 -17.18 -22.94 3.87
N THR A 280 -18.38 -23.17 3.32
CA THR A 280 -19.06 -22.16 2.51
C THR A 280 -20.01 -21.33 3.36
N VAL A 281 -19.94 -20.01 3.23
CA VAL A 281 -20.91 -19.08 3.83
C VAL A 281 -21.63 -18.28 2.75
N GLN A 282 -22.89 -17.93 3.03
CA GLN A 282 -23.72 -17.09 2.16
C GLN A 282 -23.30 -15.61 2.23
N LYS A 283 -23.41 -14.92 1.09
CA LYS A 283 -23.43 -13.44 1.05
C LYS A 283 -24.74 -12.93 1.68
N VAL A 284 -24.77 -11.63 2.01
CA VAL A 284 -25.97 -10.99 2.59
C VAL A 284 -27.20 -11.16 1.70
N ALA A 285 -27.03 -11.08 0.37
CA ALA A 285 -28.11 -11.26 -0.60
C ALA A 285 -28.57 -12.72 -0.78
N GLU A 286 -27.85 -13.71 -0.25
CA GLU A 286 -28.06 -15.14 -0.54
C GLU A 286 -28.90 -15.88 0.53
N GLY A 287 -29.16 -15.26 1.69
CA GLY A 287 -29.97 -15.85 2.76
C GLY A 287 -29.36 -15.75 4.16
N ARG A 288 -29.79 -16.60 5.11
CA ARG A 288 -29.25 -16.69 6.48
C ARG A 288 -28.95 -18.14 6.89
N PRO A 289 -27.92 -18.38 7.73
CA PRO A 289 -26.96 -17.40 8.23
C PRO A 289 -25.97 -16.96 7.14
N HIS A 290 -25.68 -15.66 7.08
CA HIS A 290 -24.71 -15.08 6.14
C HIS A 290 -23.47 -14.56 6.84
N ILE A 291 -22.44 -14.17 6.09
CA ILE A 291 -21.16 -13.70 6.64
C ILE A 291 -21.30 -12.58 7.70
N VAL A 292 -22.19 -11.61 7.50
CA VAL A 292 -22.39 -10.54 8.50
C VAL A 292 -22.94 -11.07 9.84
N ASP A 293 -23.70 -12.17 9.83
CA ASP A 293 -24.17 -12.81 11.07
C ASP A 293 -22.98 -13.48 11.78
N MET A 294 -22.08 -14.14 11.04
CA MET A 294 -20.86 -14.74 11.59
C MET A 294 -19.93 -13.68 12.21
N ILE A 295 -19.74 -12.55 11.53
CA ILE A 295 -18.96 -11.41 12.05
C ILE A 295 -19.56 -10.89 13.35
N LYS A 296 -20.89 -10.70 13.40
CA LYS A 296 -21.60 -10.23 14.60
C LYS A 296 -21.56 -11.22 15.76
N ASN A 297 -21.46 -12.51 15.46
CA ASN A 297 -21.35 -13.60 16.43
C ASN A 297 -19.89 -13.95 16.78
N GLU A 298 -18.91 -13.12 16.41
CA GLU A 298 -17.48 -13.30 16.72
C GLU A 298 -16.90 -14.63 16.20
N GLN A 299 -17.47 -15.15 15.11
CA GLN A 299 -17.10 -16.43 14.52
C GLN A 299 -15.95 -16.35 13.52
N VAL A 300 -15.47 -15.13 13.22
CA VAL A 300 -14.42 -14.81 12.25
C VAL A 300 -13.43 -13.85 12.89
N GLN A 301 -12.13 -14.14 12.74
CA GLN A 301 -11.04 -13.37 13.34
C GLN A 301 -10.19 -12.63 12.31
N LEU A 302 -10.18 -13.10 11.05
CA LEU A 302 -9.47 -12.46 9.96
C LEU A 302 -10.35 -12.43 8.71
N ILE A 303 -10.37 -11.32 7.98
CA ILE A 303 -11.15 -11.17 6.74
C ILE A 303 -10.23 -10.78 5.58
N VAL A 304 -10.32 -11.51 4.47
CA VAL A 304 -9.72 -11.14 3.19
C VAL A 304 -10.87 -10.85 2.22
N ASN A 305 -11.11 -9.57 1.92
CA ASN A 305 -12.21 -9.15 1.07
C ASN A 305 -11.77 -8.23 -0.07
N THR A 306 -11.53 -8.79 -1.25
CA THR A 306 -11.24 -8.00 -2.46
C THR A 306 -12.48 -7.89 -3.34
N THR A 307 -12.70 -6.71 -3.92
CA THR A 307 -13.89 -6.40 -4.72
C THR A 307 -13.54 -5.64 -5.98
N GLU A 308 -14.29 -5.87 -7.04
CA GLU A 308 -14.16 -5.16 -8.32
C GLU A 308 -15.54 -4.82 -8.87
N GLY A 309 -15.69 -3.59 -9.38
CA GLY A 309 -16.95 -3.08 -9.92
C GLY A 309 -17.92 -2.57 -8.87
N LYS A 310 -18.72 -1.57 -9.27
CA LYS A 310 -19.59 -0.79 -8.36
C LYS A 310 -20.57 -1.65 -7.57
N GLN A 311 -21.23 -2.61 -8.21
CA GLN A 311 -22.20 -3.48 -7.55
C GLN A 311 -21.54 -4.36 -6.49
N ALA A 312 -20.42 -5.02 -6.81
CA ALA A 312 -19.74 -5.89 -5.87
C ALA A 312 -19.15 -5.13 -4.67
N ILE A 313 -18.68 -3.89 -4.91
CA ILE A 313 -18.24 -2.95 -3.86
C ILE A 313 -19.41 -2.66 -2.92
N ALA A 314 -20.57 -2.24 -3.44
CA ALA A 314 -21.75 -1.92 -2.66
C ALA A 314 -22.27 -3.13 -1.87
N ASP A 315 -22.35 -4.31 -2.51
CA ASP A 315 -22.83 -5.55 -1.88
C ASP A 315 -21.91 -6.02 -0.73
N SER A 316 -20.64 -5.62 -0.75
CA SER A 316 -19.63 -6.01 0.23
C SER A 316 -19.38 -4.94 1.30
N PHE A 317 -19.99 -3.76 1.18
CA PHE A 317 -19.86 -2.66 2.16
C PHE A 317 -20.19 -3.12 3.57
N SER A 318 -21.27 -3.89 3.76
CA SER A 318 -21.66 -4.38 5.07
C SER A 318 -20.61 -5.30 5.72
N ILE A 319 -19.83 -6.04 4.92
CA ILE A 319 -18.76 -6.90 5.45
C ILE A 319 -17.67 -6.03 6.05
N ARG A 320 -17.14 -5.07 5.28
CA ARG A 320 -16.05 -4.20 5.71
C ARG A 320 -16.46 -3.29 6.88
N ARG A 321 -17.68 -2.74 6.83
CA ARG A 321 -18.22 -1.93 7.92
C ARG A 321 -18.31 -2.72 9.23
N GLU A 322 -18.88 -3.92 9.19
CA GLU A 322 -19.04 -4.72 10.41
C GLU A 322 -17.69 -5.25 10.92
N ALA A 323 -16.74 -5.58 10.03
CA ALA A 323 -15.36 -5.90 10.41
C ALA A 323 -14.71 -4.75 11.20
N LEU A 324 -14.78 -3.53 10.65
CA LEU A 324 -14.25 -2.33 11.31
C LEU A 324 -14.93 -2.08 12.67
N MET A 325 -16.26 -2.13 12.74
CA MET A 325 -17.00 -1.87 13.98
C MET A 325 -16.74 -2.91 15.07
N ARG A 326 -16.42 -4.15 14.68
CA ARG A 326 -16.10 -5.25 15.60
C ARG A 326 -14.59 -5.40 15.85
N LYS A 327 -13.76 -4.53 15.28
CA LYS A 327 -12.29 -4.59 15.37
C LYS A 327 -11.72 -5.93 14.91
N ILE A 328 -12.29 -6.50 13.86
CA ILE A 328 -11.77 -7.71 13.21
C ILE A 328 -10.79 -7.26 12.13
N SER A 329 -9.56 -7.78 12.16
CA SER A 329 -8.55 -7.50 11.14
C SER A 329 -9.06 -7.88 9.76
N TYR A 330 -8.95 -6.96 8.80
CA TYR A 330 -9.39 -7.20 7.44
C TYR A 330 -8.47 -6.56 6.41
N THR A 331 -8.34 -7.20 5.25
CA THR A 331 -7.60 -6.68 4.11
C THR A 331 -8.52 -6.52 2.90
N THR A 332 -8.31 -5.45 2.13
CA THR A 332 -9.08 -5.17 0.90
C THR A 332 -8.32 -5.45 -0.39
N THR A 333 -7.04 -5.83 -0.29
CA THR A 333 -6.20 -6.23 -1.41
C THR A 333 -5.58 -7.60 -1.16
N ILE A 334 -5.33 -8.35 -2.23
CA ILE A 334 -4.73 -9.68 -2.11
C ILE A 334 -3.24 -9.60 -1.70
N ALA A 335 -2.57 -8.51 -2.03
CA ALA A 335 -1.19 -8.25 -1.65
C ALA A 335 -1.06 -7.97 -0.14
N ALA A 336 -1.96 -7.16 0.43
CA ALA A 336 -2.03 -6.97 1.88
C ALA A 336 -2.34 -8.28 2.63
N ALA A 337 -3.19 -9.15 2.06
CA ALA A 337 -3.44 -10.47 2.63
C ALA A 337 -2.18 -11.35 2.65
N ARG A 338 -1.35 -11.32 1.60
CA ARG A 338 -0.04 -12.00 1.58
C ARG A 338 0.92 -11.43 2.62
N ALA A 339 1.03 -10.09 2.70
CA ALA A 339 1.85 -9.43 3.71
C ALA A 339 1.40 -9.79 5.14
N THR A 340 0.10 -9.87 5.36
CA THR A 340 -0.49 -10.30 6.64
C THR A 340 -0.06 -11.71 7.01
N CYS A 341 -0.05 -12.67 6.07
CA CYS A 341 0.49 -14.00 6.34
C CYS A 341 1.96 -13.98 6.75
N GLN A 342 2.77 -13.07 6.19
CA GLN A 342 4.17 -12.92 6.60
C GLN A 342 4.29 -12.36 8.02
N ALA A 343 3.47 -11.36 8.37
CA ALA A 343 3.40 -10.80 9.72
C ALA A 343 2.93 -11.82 10.76
N LEU A 344 1.94 -12.65 10.43
CA LEU A 344 1.43 -13.70 11.32
C LEU A 344 2.49 -14.73 11.69
N ARG A 345 3.50 -14.97 10.84
CA ARG A 345 4.64 -15.85 11.17
C ARG A 345 5.59 -15.25 12.22
N GLU A 346 5.59 -13.93 12.36
CA GLU A 346 6.51 -13.17 13.21
C GLU A 346 5.78 -12.47 14.37
N ILE A 347 4.49 -12.76 14.58
CA ILE A 347 3.61 -12.00 15.49
C ILE A 347 4.05 -12.03 16.95
N ASP A 348 4.77 -13.08 17.36
CA ASP A 348 5.28 -13.25 18.72
C ASP A 348 6.70 -12.65 18.90
N ASN A 349 7.23 -11.96 17.88
CA ASN A 349 8.49 -11.26 17.98
C ASN A 349 8.31 -9.90 18.68
N GLU A 350 8.61 -9.87 19.97
CA GLU A 350 8.48 -8.69 20.84
C GLU A 350 9.75 -7.83 20.89
N SER A 351 10.69 -8.02 19.96
CA SER A 351 11.95 -7.26 19.99
C SER A 351 11.68 -5.75 19.82
N VAL A 352 12.42 -4.94 20.58
CA VAL A 352 12.37 -3.47 20.48
C VAL A 352 13.77 -2.93 20.21
N SER A 353 13.85 -1.89 19.41
CA SER A 353 15.11 -1.19 19.12
C SER A 353 14.87 0.31 19.20
N CYS A 354 15.76 1.03 19.88
CA CYS A 354 15.70 2.48 19.83
C CYS A 354 16.29 2.98 18.51
N LEU A 355 15.84 4.15 18.06
CA LEU A 355 16.26 4.72 16.78
C LEU A 355 17.78 4.95 16.71
N GLN A 356 18.40 5.27 17.85
CA GLN A 356 19.83 5.52 17.98
C GLN A 356 20.65 4.25 17.74
N ASP A 357 20.15 3.08 18.16
CA ASP A 357 20.81 1.80 17.91
C ASP A 357 20.77 1.47 16.42
N LEU A 358 19.57 1.59 15.82
CA LEU A 358 19.36 1.39 14.39
C LEU A 358 20.24 2.30 13.53
N HIS A 359 20.45 3.56 13.94
CA HIS A 359 21.31 4.48 13.20
C HIS A 359 22.80 4.20 13.39
N ARG A 360 23.21 3.66 14.54
CA ARG A 360 24.60 3.20 14.75
C ARG A 360 24.94 2.02 13.84
N GLU A 361 23.99 1.11 13.61
CA GLU A 361 24.18 -0.04 12.70
C GLU A 361 24.44 0.38 11.24
N LEU A 362 24.00 1.57 10.82
CA LEU A 362 24.24 2.08 9.45
C LEU A 362 25.67 2.59 9.23
N HIS A 363 26.42 2.78 10.31
CA HIS A 363 27.79 3.32 10.30
C HIS A 363 28.84 2.32 10.79
N ALA A 364 28.40 1.14 11.25
CA ALA A 364 29.25 0.02 11.64
C ALA A 364 29.62 -0.80 10.40
#